data_AF-A0A534J1P4-F1
#
_entry.id   AF-A0A534J1P4-F1
#
_cell.length_a   1.000
_cell.length_b   1.000
_cell.length_c   1.000
_cell.angle_alpha   90.00
_cell.angle_beta   90.00
_cell.angle_gamma   90.00
#
_symmetry.space_group_name_H-M   'P 1'
#
loop_
_entity.id
_entity.type
_entity.pdbx_description
1 polymer ?
#
loop_
_entity_poly.entity_id
_entity_poly.type
_entity_poly.pdbx_seq_one_letter_code
_entity_poly.pdbx_strand_id
1 'polypeptide(L)'
;MRPPERPAVLNGILVFTVFLGTFQIVFGTIFLFTNFPFPVCTGILLILGALTFVVIAGLHRLQRWAWTAATVLLILDLVFTFPFGTLPAILLLVYVLKPEVKAAFGHGPPVPPPFFGMAPPYVPDPWAPPPPSALPPSVPPVAAGVCAACGAPLAPAAKFCARCGTPVR
;
A
#
# COMPACT_ATOMS: atom_id res chain seq x y z
N MET A 1 8.04 7.82 -22.54
CA MET A 1 7.67 6.99 -21.36
C MET A 1 8.93 6.79 -20.55
N ARG A 2 9.00 7.30 -19.31
CA ARG A 2 10.18 7.12 -18.46
C ARG A 2 10.29 5.61 -18.15
N PRO A 3 11.45 4.97 -18.32
CA PRO A 3 11.61 3.57 -17.94
C PRO A 3 11.24 3.40 -16.45
N PRO A 4 10.59 2.29 -16.07
CA PRO A 4 10.27 2.07 -14.66
C PRO A 4 11.58 2.08 -13.86
N GLU A 5 11.74 3.07 -12.97
CA GLU A 5 12.89 3.13 -12.08
C GLU A 5 12.84 1.91 -11.16
N ARG A 6 13.91 1.11 -11.18
CA ARG A 6 14.02 -0.08 -10.35
C ARG A 6 14.22 0.38 -8.90
N PRO A 7 13.27 0.15 -7.97
CA PRO A 7 13.43 0.61 -6.61
C PRO A 7 14.58 -0.15 -5.96
N ALA A 8 15.43 0.55 -5.18
CA ALA A 8 16.58 -0.08 -4.51
C ALA A 8 16.15 -1.26 -3.61
N VAL A 9 14.95 -1.18 -3.03
CA VAL A 9 14.33 -2.23 -2.22
C VAL A 9 14.13 -3.53 -3.02
N LEU A 10 13.88 -3.45 -4.33
CA LEU A 10 13.71 -4.64 -5.18
C LEU A 10 15.00 -5.47 -5.29
N ASN A 11 16.17 -4.82 -5.31
CA ASN A 11 17.44 -5.53 -5.33
C ASN A 11 17.66 -6.31 -4.03
N GLY A 12 17.32 -5.70 -2.88
CA GLY A 12 17.38 -6.36 -1.58
C GLY A 12 16.45 -7.58 -1.51
N ILE A 13 15.21 -7.43 -1.99
CA ILE A 13 14.24 -8.54 -2.07
C ILE A 13 14.79 -9.66 -2.95
N LEU A 14 15.35 -9.33 -4.12
CA LEU A 14 15.82 -10.33 -5.07
C LEU A 14 16.99 -11.15 -4.50
N VAL A 15 17.94 -10.51 -3.83
CA VAL A 15 19.05 -11.20 -3.14
C VAL A 15 18.53 -12.12 -2.04
N PHE A 16 17.59 -11.63 -1.23
CA PHE A 16 17.06 -12.40 -0.11
C PHE A 16 16.21 -13.59 -0.59
N THR A 17 15.41 -13.44 -1.66
CA THR A 17 14.68 -14.55 -2.27
C THR A 17 15.62 -15.60 -2.89
N VAL A 18 16.74 -15.19 -3.51
CA VAL A 18 17.77 -16.13 -4.02
C VAL A 18 18.38 -16.93 -2.87
N PHE A 19 18.69 -16.26 -1.76
CA PHE A 19 19.25 -16.92 -0.59
C PHE A 19 18.30 -17.98 -0.03
N LEU A 20 17.00 -17.65 0.11
CA LEU A 20 16.00 -18.60 0.59
C LEU A 20 15.74 -19.76 -0.37
N GLY A 21 15.61 -19.50 -1.68
CA GLY A 21 15.43 -20.57 -2.66
C GLY A 21 16.61 -21.53 -2.65
N THR A 22 17.84 -21.01 -2.52
CA THR A 22 19.05 -21.83 -2.40
C THR A 22 19.04 -22.65 -1.11
N PHE A 23 18.75 -22.02 0.03
CA PHE A 23 18.64 -22.68 1.32
C PHE A 23 17.60 -23.81 1.29
N GLN A 24 16.44 -23.57 0.69
CA GLN A 24 15.37 -24.54 0.54
C GLN A 24 15.75 -25.73 -0.34
N ILE A 25 16.44 -25.51 -1.47
CA ILE A 25 16.97 -26.60 -2.28
C ILE A 25 18.00 -27.41 -1.49
N VAL A 26 18.94 -26.76 -0.82
CA VAL A 26 19.99 -27.46 -0.04
C VAL A 26 19.36 -28.33 1.06
N PHE A 27 18.46 -27.77 1.86
CA PHE A 27 17.77 -28.52 2.91
C PHE A 27 16.88 -29.63 2.36
N GLY A 28 16.12 -29.36 1.29
CA GLY A 28 15.32 -30.37 0.61
C GLY A 28 16.17 -31.53 0.09
N THR A 29 17.35 -31.25 -0.46
CA THR A 29 18.27 -32.29 -0.95
C THR A 29 18.84 -33.12 0.21
N ILE A 30 19.23 -32.48 1.31
CA ILE A 30 19.69 -33.18 2.53
C ILE A 30 18.59 -34.11 3.06
N PHE A 31 17.36 -33.62 3.17
CA PHE A 31 16.21 -34.42 3.61
C PHE A 31 15.86 -35.57 2.67
N LEU A 32 16.11 -35.42 1.37
CA LEU A 32 15.94 -36.50 0.40
C LEU A 32 16.93 -37.64 0.69
N PHE A 33 18.19 -37.31 1.00
CA PHE A 33 19.21 -38.32 1.33
C PHE A 33 18.99 -38.97 2.70
N THR A 34 18.48 -38.23 3.69
CA THR A 34 18.25 -38.76 5.04
C THR A 34 16.89 -39.43 5.22
N ASN A 35 16.04 -39.48 4.18
CA ASN A 35 14.69 -40.05 4.22
C ASN A 35 13.79 -39.45 5.32
N PHE A 36 14.09 -38.24 5.77
CA PHE A 36 13.38 -37.56 6.85
C PHE A 36 12.50 -36.43 6.27
N PRO A 37 11.26 -36.19 6.73
CA PRO A 37 10.32 -37.06 7.44
C PRO A 37 9.39 -37.84 6.49
N PHE A 38 9.21 -37.40 5.22
CA PHE A 38 8.50 -38.13 4.16
C PHE A 38 8.99 -37.65 2.78
N PRO A 39 9.31 -38.56 1.83
CA PRO A 39 9.83 -38.18 0.51
C PRO A 39 8.84 -37.34 -0.32
N VAL A 40 7.53 -37.48 -0.09
CA VAL A 40 6.49 -36.67 -0.74
C VAL A 40 6.62 -35.20 -0.36
N CYS A 41 6.77 -34.91 0.94
CA CYS A 41 6.97 -33.54 1.44
C CYS A 41 8.30 -32.96 0.92
N THR A 42 9.35 -33.78 0.88
CA THR A 42 10.65 -33.40 0.35
C THR A 42 10.59 -33.03 -1.15
N GLY A 43 9.85 -33.81 -1.95
CA GLY A 43 9.62 -33.52 -3.35
C GLY A 43 8.91 -32.17 -3.55
N ILE A 44 7.88 -31.88 -2.75
CA ILE A 44 7.17 -30.59 -2.77
C ILE A 44 8.11 -29.43 -2.45
N LEU A 45 8.98 -29.57 -1.44
CA LEU A 45 9.95 -28.51 -1.09
C LEU A 45 10.95 -28.22 -2.21
N LEU A 46 11.44 -29.24 -2.91
CA LEU A 46 12.33 -29.05 -4.06
C LEU A 46 11.61 -28.38 -5.25
N ILE A 47 10.35 -28.75 -5.50
CA ILE A 47 9.53 -28.13 -6.54
C ILE A 47 9.27 -26.66 -6.21
N LEU A 48 8.87 -26.36 -4.98
CA LEU A 48 8.68 -24.98 -4.51
C LEU A 48 9.96 -24.15 -4.63
N GLY A 49 11.09 -24.73 -4.23
CA GLY A 49 12.43 -24.13 -4.39
C GLY A 49 12.75 -23.83 -5.86
N ALA A 50 12.45 -24.74 -6.79
CA ALA A 50 12.65 -24.50 -8.22
C ALA A 50 11.71 -23.41 -8.77
N LEU A 51 10.44 -23.41 -8.37
CA LEU A 51 9.46 -22.39 -8.76
C LEU A 51 9.84 -20.99 -8.24
N THR A 52 10.53 -20.90 -7.09
CA THR A 52 11.05 -19.62 -6.60
C THR A 52 12.07 -19.02 -7.57
N PHE A 53 12.92 -19.81 -8.23
CA PHE A 53 13.83 -19.31 -9.27
C PHE A 53 13.11 -18.80 -10.51
N VAL A 54 11.99 -19.41 -10.91
CA VAL A 54 11.13 -18.91 -11.99
C VAL A 54 10.56 -17.55 -11.62
N VAL A 55 10.11 -17.39 -10.38
CA VAL A 55 9.63 -16.10 -9.88
C VAL A 55 10.75 -15.07 -9.80
N ILE A 56 11.96 -15.44 -9.36
CA ILE A 56 13.12 -14.53 -9.36
C ILE A 56 13.40 -14.00 -10.78
N ALA A 57 13.34 -14.85 -11.79
CA ALA A 57 13.50 -14.43 -13.19
C ALA A 57 12.37 -13.49 -13.64
N GLY A 58 11.13 -13.76 -13.23
CA GLY A 58 9.97 -12.89 -13.47
C GLY A 58 10.11 -11.53 -12.79
N LEU A 59 10.59 -11.52 -11.54
CA LEU A 59 10.82 -10.33 -10.72
C LEU A 59 11.93 -9.46 -11.32
N HIS A 60 12.99 -10.08 -11.84
CA HIS A 60 14.08 -9.39 -12.53
C HIS A 60 13.62 -8.69 -13.81
N ARG A 61 12.61 -9.24 -14.50
CA ARG A 61 12.02 -8.67 -15.72
C ARG A 61 10.83 -7.74 -15.46
N LEU A 62 10.57 -7.38 -14.21
CA LEU A 62 9.46 -6.52 -13.79
C LEU A 62 8.10 -6.95 -14.39
N GLN A 63 7.85 -8.26 -14.45
CA GLN A 63 6.62 -8.79 -15.02
C GLN A 63 5.47 -8.68 -14.04
N ARG A 64 4.26 -8.31 -14.51
CA ARG A 64 3.07 -8.14 -13.66
C ARG A 64 2.67 -9.42 -12.91
N TRP A 65 2.80 -10.58 -13.56
CA TRP A 65 2.48 -11.89 -12.96
C TRP A 65 3.48 -12.31 -11.87
N ALA A 66 4.70 -11.75 -11.85
CA ALA A 66 5.74 -12.19 -10.94
C ALA A 66 5.42 -11.83 -9.48
N TRP A 67 4.74 -10.71 -9.25
CA TRP A 67 4.37 -10.28 -7.90
C TRP A 67 3.31 -11.18 -7.27
N THR A 68 2.25 -11.52 -8.03
CA THR A 68 1.21 -12.44 -7.56
C THR A 68 1.77 -13.83 -7.33
N ALA A 69 2.59 -14.34 -8.26
CA ALA A 69 3.26 -15.62 -8.12
C ALA A 69 4.20 -15.66 -6.90
N ALA A 70 4.98 -14.60 -6.67
CA ALA A 70 5.84 -14.49 -5.47
C ALA A 70 5.04 -14.55 -4.18
N THR A 71 3.90 -13.84 -4.13
CA THR A 71 3.04 -13.79 -2.95
C THR A 71 2.42 -15.16 -2.66
N VAL A 72 1.91 -15.83 -3.69
CA VAL A 72 1.30 -17.18 -3.57
C VAL A 72 2.34 -18.21 -3.15
N LEU A 73 3.52 -18.22 -3.77
CA LEU A 73 4.59 -19.14 -3.40
C LEU A 73 5.05 -18.90 -1.96
N LEU A 74 5.24 -17.65 -1.52
CA LEU A 74 5.61 -17.35 -0.13
C LEU A 74 4.59 -17.84 0.89
N ILE A 75 3.29 -17.74 0.58
CA ILE A 75 2.23 -18.28 1.44
C ILE A 75 2.30 -19.81 1.48
N LEU A 76 2.54 -20.45 0.34
CA LEU A 76 2.63 -21.90 0.25
C LEU A 76 3.87 -22.41 1.01
N ASP A 77 5.02 -21.78 0.81
CA ASP A 77 6.26 -22.06 1.53
C ASP A 77 6.11 -21.86 3.05
N LEU A 78 5.35 -20.84 3.47
CA LEU A 78 5.05 -20.61 4.89
C LEU A 78 4.27 -21.78 5.50
N VAL A 79 3.33 -22.37 4.76
CA VAL A 79 2.55 -23.53 5.22
C VAL A 79 3.40 -24.80 5.26
N PHE A 80 4.23 -25.04 4.25
CA PHE A 80 5.02 -26.27 4.14
C PHE A 80 6.32 -26.27 4.97
N THR A 81 6.88 -25.10 5.28
CA THR A 81 8.19 -24.98 5.97
C THR A 81 8.02 -24.60 7.45
N PHE A 82 6.79 -24.60 7.96
CA PHE A 82 6.54 -24.44 9.39
C PHE A 82 7.14 -25.63 10.16
N PRO A 83 8.00 -25.41 11.19
CA PRO A 83 8.28 -24.14 11.87
C PRO A 83 9.55 -23.40 11.42
N PHE A 84 10.49 -24.08 10.75
CA PHE A 84 11.87 -23.58 10.54
C PHE A 84 12.01 -22.43 9.53
N GLY A 85 11.12 -22.33 8.55
CA GLY A 85 11.19 -21.31 7.48
C GLY A 85 10.27 -20.11 7.68
N THR A 86 9.60 -20.01 8.82
CA THR A 86 8.50 -19.04 9.04
C THR A 86 8.97 -17.60 9.08
N LEU A 87 10.03 -17.31 9.84
CA LEU A 87 10.58 -15.96 9.99
C LEU A 87 11.00 -15.34 8.65
N PRO A 88 11.85 -15.98 7.82
CA PRO A 88 12.25 -15.37 6.56
C PRO A 88 11.11 -15.26 5.55
N ALA A 89 10.17 -16.22 5.53
CA ALA A 89 9.00 -16.16 4.64
C ALA A 89 8.06 -15.01 5.02
N ILE A 90 7.77 -14.82 6.32
CA ILE A 90 6.95 -13.70 6.81
C ILE A 90 7.63 -12.36 6.51
N LEU A 91 8.95 -12.27 6.76
CA LEU A 91 9.71 -11.06 6.46
C LEU A 91 9.63 -10.70 4.97
N LEU A 92 9.80 -11.68 4.08
CA LEU A 92 9.65 -11.47 2.64
C LEU A 92 8.25 -11.08 2.24
N LEU A 93 7.25 -11.73 2.81
CA LEU A 93 5.85 -11.42 2.54
C LEU A 93 5.57 -9.95 2.87
N VAL A 94 6.01 -9.48 4.04
CA VAL A 94 5.90 -8.06 4.43
C VAL A 94 6.66 -7.15 3.46
N TYR A 95 7.88 -7.53 3.04
CA TYR A 95 8.68 -6.74 2.10
C TYR A 95 8.09 -6.69 0.69
N VAL A 96 7.55 -7.79 0.17
CA VAL A 96 6.91 -7.90 -1.15
C VAL A 96 5.58 -7.15 -1.16
N LEU A 97 4.89 -7.07 -0.02
CA LEU A 97 3.66 -6.31 0.17
C LEU A 97 3.88 -4.80 0.37
N LYS A 98 5.13 -4.32 0.45
CA LYS A 98 5.39 -2.88 0.52
C LYS A 98 4.78 -2.16 -0.69
N PRO A 99 4.18 -0.97 -0.49
CA PRO A 99 3.49 -0.24 -1.55
C PRO A 99 4.42 0.14 -2.71
N GLU A 100 5.70 0.37 -2.42
CA GLU A 100 6.75 0.66 -3.40
C GLU A 100 6.92 -0.47 -4.43
N VAL A 101 6.94 -1.72 -3.94
CA VAL A 101 7.09 -2.92 -4.77
C VAL A 101 5.80 -3.14 -5.55
N LYS A 102 4.65 -3.03 -4.88
CA LYS A 102 3.33 -3.18 -5.49
C LYS A 102 3.14 -2.21 -6.66
N ALA A 103 3.51 -0.94 -6.47
CA ALA A 103 3.45 0.10 -7.49
C ALA A 103 4.38 -0.19 -8.69
N ALA A 104 5.58 -0.74 -8.44
CA ALA A 104 6.51 -1.12 -9.52
C ALA A 104 5.95 -2.21 -10.45
N PHE A 105 5.03 -3.05 -9.96
CA PHE A 105 4.33 -4.08 -10.75
C PHE A 105 2.98 -3.60 -11.32
N GLY A 106 2.62 -2.33 -11.12
CA GLY A 106 1.36 -1.74 -11.59
C GLY A 106 0.14 -2.14 -10.74
N HIS A 107 0.38 -2.59 -9.51
CA HIS A 107 -0.66 -2.91 -8.54
C HIS A 107 -0.74 -1.80 -7.46
N GLY A 108 -1.91 -1.20 -7.24
CA GLY A 108 -2.11 -0.14 -6.24
C GLY A 108 -1.91 1.30 -6.78
N PRO A 109 -2.21 2.31 -5.96
CA PRO A 109 -2.07 3.72 -6.34
C PRO A 109 -0.58 4.06 -6.58
N PRO A 110 -0.27 4.94 -7.54
CA PRO A 110 1.10 5.36 -7.81
C PRO A 110 1.64 6.15 -6.61
N VAL A 111 2.51 5.53 -5.80
CA VAL A 111 3.21 6.20 -4.70
C VAL A 111 4.57 6.67 -5.22
N PRO A 112 4.88 7.98 -5.22
CA PRO A 112 6.20 8.46 -5.55
C PRO A 112 7.24 7.98 -4.52
N PRO A 113 8.50 7.76 -4.90
CA PRO A 113 9.53 7.32 -3.96
C PRO A 113 9.66 8.30 -2.79
N PRO A 114 9.90 7.82 -1.55
CA PRO A 114 10.08 8.69 -0.40
C PRO A 114 11.40 9.46 -0.54
N PHE A 115 11.33 10.63 -1.17
CA PHE A 115 12.43 11.58 -1.17
C PHE A 115 12.49 12.23 0.22
N PHE A 116 13.51 11.89 1.02
CA PHE A 116 13.85 12.51 2.31
C PHE A 116 13.06 12.12 3.57
N GLY A 117 12.43 10.94 3.65
CA GLY A 117 11.85 10.46 4.91
C GLY A 117 10.69 11.31 5.46
N MET A 118 10.24 12.31 4.72
CA MET A 118 8.97 12.98 4.93
C MET A 118 7.91 12.15 4.21
N ALA A 119 6.82 11.81 4.90
CA ALA A 119 5.66 11.26 4.23
C ALA A 119 5.24 12.25 3.12
N PRO A 120 4.97 11.78 1.89
CA PRO A 120 4.53 12.66 0.81
C PRO A 120 3.26 13.41 1.24
N PRO A 121 2.98 14.59 0.64
CA PRO A 121 1.70 15.25 0.82
C PRO A 121 0.61 14.22 0.53
N TYR A 122 -0.35 14.05 1.45
CA TYR A 122 -1.51 13.20 1.23
C TYR A 122 -2.18 13.65 -0.08
N VAL A 123 -1.98 12.90 -1.16
CA VAL A 123 -2.78 13.02 -2.36
C VAL A 123 -4.06 12.26 -2.02
N PRO A 124 -5.22 12.92 -1.94
CA PRO A 124 -6.47 12.23 -1.67
C PRO A 124 -6.64 11.12 -2.68
N ASP A 125 -6.89 9.90 -2.20
CA ASP A 125 -7.19 8.78 -3.09
C ASP A 125 -8.34 9.23 -4.00
N PRO A 126 -8.21 9.19 -5.35
CA PRO A 126 -9.30 9.56 -6.24
C PRO A 126 -10.58 8.73 -6.04
N TRP A 127 -10.44 7.61 -5.33
CA TRP A 127 -11.48 6.66 -4.99
C TRP A 127 -11.82 6.63 -3.48
N ALA A 128 -11.18 7.47 -2.65
CA ALA A 128 -11.69 7.67 -1.30
C ALA A 128 -13.07 8.33 -1.42
N PRO A 129 -14.09 7.83 -0.69
CA PRO A 129 -15.32 8.59 -0.56
C PRO A 129 -14.94 10.00 -0.09
N PRO A 130 -15.52 11.06 -0.67
CA PRO A 130 -15.23 12.42 -0.24
C PRO A 130 -15.39 12.48 1.28
N PRO A 131 -14.46 13.13 2.01
CA PRO A 131 -14.62 13.28 3.45
C PRO A 131 -16.04 13.79 3.70
N PRO A 132 -16.77 13.23 4.69
CA PRO A 132 -18.13 13.65 4.96
C PRO A 132 -18.10 15.17 5.07
N SER A 133 -18.77 15.83 4.12
CA SER A 133 -18.80 17.28 4.01
C SER A 133 -19.08 17.79 5.41
N ALA A 134 -18.09 18.46 6.02
CA ALA A 134 -18.28 19.07 7.32
C ALA A 134 -19.63 19.77 7.25
N LEU A 135 -20.57 19.36 8.12
CA LEU A 135 -21.87 20.01 8.21
C LEU A 135 -21.58 21.52 8.18
N PRO A 136 -22.26 22.31 7.33
CA PRO A 136 -22.09 23.75 7.41
C PRO A 136 -22.29 24.12 8.89
N PRO A 137 -21.39 24.92 9.49
CA PRO A 137 -21.55 25.32 10.88
C PRO A 137 -22.98 25.83 11.00
N SER A 138 -23.77 25.18 11.85
CA SER A 138 -25.11 25.62 12.19
C SER A 138 -24.94 26.99 12.81
N VAL A 139 -25.03 28.03 11.97
CA VAL A 139 -25.11 29.41 12.40
C VAL A 139 -26.36 29.45 13.28
N PRO A 140 -26.24 29.70 14.59
CA PRO A 140 -27.42 29.82 15.43
C PRO A 140 -28.29 30.94 14.83
N PRO A 141 -29.63 30.85 14.91
CA PRO A 141 -30.50 31.91 14.40
C PRO A 141 -30.25 33.19 15.21
N VAL A 142 -29.35 34.04 14.73
CA VAL A 142 -29.12 35.37 15.28
C VAL A 142 -30.21 36.27 14.70
N ALA A 143 -31.06 36.76 15.60
CA ALA A 143 -32.26 37.54 15.33
C ALA A 143 -32.07 38.58 14.20
N ALA A 144 -32.83 38.40 13.12
CA ALA A 144 -32.90 39.35 12.02
C ALA A 144 -33.70 40.58 12.48
N GLY A 145 -33.00 41.67 12.81
CA GLY A 145 -33.63 42.97 13.01
C GLY A 145 -34.12 43.56 11.68
N VAL A 146 -35.11 44.45 11.74
CA VAL A 146 -35.61 45.19 10.57
C VAL A 146 -35.13 46.63 10.66
N CYS A 147 -34.75 47.22 9.53
CA CYS A 147 -34.29 48.61 9.48
C CYS A 147 -35.43 49.57 9.84
N ALA A 148 -35.23 50.40 10.88
CA ALA A 148 -36.22 51.37 11.33
C ALA A 148 -36.56 52.46 10.30
N ALA A 149 -35.68 52.72 9.32
CA ALA A 149 -35.87 53.78 8.33
C ALA A 149 -36.63 53.32 7.07
N CYS A 150 -36.42 52.08 6.60
CA CYS A 150 -36.99 51.60 5.33
C CYS A 150 -37.72 50.26 5.42
N GLY A 151 -37.77 49.64 6.61
CA GLY A 151 -38.42 48.36 6.82
C GLY A 151 -37.71 47.16 6.18
N ALA A 152 -36.49 47.32 5.64
CA ALA A 152 -35.75 46.22 5.03
C ALA A 152 -35.11 45.29 6.09
N PRO A 153 -35.06 43.97 5.87
CA PRO A 153 -34.40 43.04 6.78
C PRO A 153 -32.88 43.34 6.84
N LEU A 154 -32.35 43.42 8.05
CA LEU A 154 -30.93 43.67 8.29
C LEU A 154 -30.20 42.35 8.48
N ALA A 155 -29.01 42.26 7.88
CA ALA A 155 -28.09 41.16 8.18
C ALA A 155 -27.57 41.30 9.63
N PRO A 156 -27.33 40.19 10.35
CA PRO A 156 -27.12 40.16 11.81
C PRO A 156 -25.81 40.83 12.32
N ALA A 157 -25.04 41.48 11.44
CA ALA A 157 -23.85 42.26 11.80
C ALA A 157 -23.68 43.52 10.93
N ALA A 158 -24.74 43.95 10.24
CA ALA A 158 -24.69 45.09 9.34
C ALA A 158 -24.67 46.41 10.15
N LYS A 159 -23.57 47.16 10.06
CA LYS A 159 -23.46 48.51 10.64
C LYS A 159 -24.28 49.56 9.87
N PHE A 160 -24.64 49.26 8.63
CA PHE A 160 -25.42 50.12 7.73
C PHE A 160 -26.45 49.28 6.97
N CYS A 161 -27.62 49.86 6.71
CA CYS A 161 -28.63 49.18 5.89
C CYS A 161 -28.16 49.13 4.43
N ALA A 162 -28.12 47.93 3.85
CA ALA A 162 -27.71 47.75 2.44
C ALA A 162 -28.69 48.36 1.42
N ARG A 163 -29.92 48.70 1.84
CA ARG A 163 -30.96 49.26 0.97
C ARG A 163 -31.03 50.78 0.98
N CYS A 164 -30.91 51.41 2.16
CA CYS A 164 -31.06 52.86 2.30
C CYS A 164 -29.79 53.57 2.81
N GLY A 165 -28.73 52.84 3.15
CA GLY A 165 -27.46 53.41 3.61
C GLY A 165 -27.47 54.00 5.03
N THR A 166 -28.62 54.04 5.72
CA THR A 166 -28.69 54.58 7.08
C THR A 166 -27.96 53.67 8.07
N PRO A 167 -27.18 54.23 9.01
CA PRO A 167 -26.52 53.43 10.05
C PRO A 167 -27.56 52.69 10.89
N VAL A 168 -27.30 51.42 11.16
CA VAL A 168 -28.14 50.62 12.07
C VAL A 168 -27.80 51.07 13.48
N ARG A 169 -28.80 51.57 14.20
CA ARG A 169 -28.66 52.13 15.55
C ARG A 169 -29.04 51.10 16.59
#